data_AF-G9WQE3-F1
#
_entry.id   AF-G9WQE3-F1
#
_cell.length_a   1.000
_cell.length_b   1.000
_cell.length_c   1.000
_cell.angle_alpha   90.00
_cell.angle_beta   90.00
_cell.angle_gamma   90.00
#
_symmetry.space_group_name_H-M   'P 1'
#
loop_
_entity.id
_entity.type
_entity.pdbx_description
1 polymer ?
#
loop_
_entity_poly.entity_id
_entity_poly.type
_entity_poly.pdbx_seq_one_letter_code
_entity_poly.pdbx_strand_id
1 'polypeptide(L)' 'MKLKVVAKVFGSLIPVIIGSYLLVKDYIARANHPEWSVSPIVMWVKFGVGLIVSIILLFVVFRQKN' A
#
# COMPACT_ATOMS: atom_id res chain seq x y z
N MET A 1 5.90 15.49 -19.86
CA MET A 1 5.58 15.49 -18.41
C MET A 1 6.92 15.57 -17.66
N LYS A 2 7.17 16.56 -16.79
CA LYS A 2 8.51 16.76 -16.18
C LYS A 2 8.90 15.49 -15.39
N LEU A 3 10.13 14.98 -15.58
CA LEU A 3 10.67 13.77 -14.91
C LEU A 3 10.40 13.74 -13.39
N LYS A 4 10.42 14.91 -12.75
CA LYS A 4 10.07 15.11 -11.33
C LYS A 4 8.65 14.64 -10.96
N VAL A 5 7.66 14.84 -11.83
CA VAL A 5 6.27 14.41 -11.57
C VAL A 5 6.17 12.89 -11.66
N VAL A 6 6.85 12.28 -12.63
CA VAL A 6 6.91 10.83 -12.78
C VAL A 6 7.51 10.18 -11.53
N ALA A 7 8.63 10.69 -11.04
CA ALA A 7 9.26 10.19 -9.80
C ALA A 7 8.33 10.32 -8.58
N LYS A 8 7.60 11.44 -8.44
CA LYS A 8 6.62 11.63 -7.36
C LYS A 8 5.45 10.65 -7.43
N VAL A 9 4.94 10.37 -8.63
CA VAL A 9 3.88 9.38 -8.84
C VAL A 9 4.35 7.98 -8.43
N PHE A 10 5.53 7.55 -8.88
CA PHE A 10 6.08 6.25 -8.47
C PHE A 10 6.34 6.16 -6.96
N GLY A 11 6.86 7.22 -6.34
CA GLY A 11 7.04 7.27 -4.88
C GLY A 11 5.72 7.14 -4.12
N SER A 12 4.62 7.65 -4.68
CA SER A 12 3.28 7.54 -4.10
C SER A 12 2.74 6.10 -4.10
N LEU A 13 3.28 5.22 -4.95
CA LEU A 13 2.88 3.81 -5.03
C LEU A 13 3.61 2.92 -4.02
N ILE A 14 4.68 3.40 -3.38
CA ILE A 14 5.46 2.61 -2.41
C ILE A 14 4.58 2.07 -1.26
N PRO A 15 3.70 2.86 -0.62
CA PRO A 15 2.86 2.37 0.47
C PRO A 15 1.92 1.23 0.06
N VAL A 16 1.29 1.30 -1.11
CA VAL A 16 0.42 0.22 -1.60
C VAL A 16 1.21 -1.03 -2.00
N ILE A 17 2.45 -0.90 -2.49
CA ILE A 17 3.34 -2.04 -2.77
C ILE A 17 3.71 -2.74 -1.46
N ILE A 18 4.11 -1.98 -0.43
CA ILE A 18 4.42 -2.53 0.90
C ILE A 18 3.17 -3.18 1.51
N GLY A 19 2.01 -2.53 1.44
CA GLY A 19 0.74 -3.06 1.91
C GLY A 19 0.37 -4.38 1.23
N SER A 20 0.55 -4.46 -0.09
CA SER A 20 0.31 -5.69 -0.87
C SER A 20 1.26 -6.81 -0.45
N TYR A 21 2.55 -6.51 -0.26
CA TYR A 21 3.53 -7.48 0.21
C TYR A 21 3.17 -8.05 1.59
N LEU A 22 2.79 -7.18 2.54
CA LEU A 22 2.37 -7.61 3.87
C LEU A 22 1.09 -8.45 3.81
N LEU A 23 0.14 -8.09 2.96
CA LEU A 23 -1.09 -8.84 2.76
C LEU A 23 -0.78 -10.27 2.26
N VAL A 24 0.07 -10.40 1.23
CA VAL A 24 0.48 -11.70 0.69
C VAL A 24 1.21 -12.53 1.74
N LYS A 25 2.12 -11.92 2.50
CA LYS A 25 2.82 -12.57 3.60
C LYS A 25 1.84 -13.12 4.65
N ASP A 26 0.87 -12.31 5.05
CA ASP A 26 -0.15 -12.68 6.02
C ASP A 26 -1.05 -13.81 5.47
N TYR A 27 -1.41 -13.79 4.18
CA TYR A 27 -2.14 -14.89 3.52
C TYR A 27 -1.36 -16.21 3.53
N ILE A 28 -0.07 -16.17 3.19
CA ILE A 28 0.81 -17.36 3.21
C ILE A 28 0.93 -17.90 4.63
N ALA A 29 1.11 -17.01 5.62
CA ALA A 29 1.18 -17.41 7.03
C ALA A 29 -0.12 -18.08 7.48
N ARG A 30 -1.29 -17.58 7.08
CA ARG A 30 -2.57 -18.21 7.40
C ARG A 30 -2.77 -19.58 6.76
N ALA A 31 -2.25 -19.79 5.56
CA ALA A 31 -2.35 -21.07 4.86
C ALA A 31 -1.46 -22.16 5.49
N ASN A 32 -0.28 -21.78 5.99
CA ASN A 32 0.73 -22.73 6.49
C ASN A 32 0.77 -22.85 8.03
N HIS A 33 0.51 -21.75 8.74
CA HIS A 33 0.63 -21.60 10.19
C HIS A 33 -0.55 -20.79 10.76
N PRO A 34 -1.77 -21.35 10.76
CA PRO A 34 -2.97 -20.64 11.22
C PRO A 34 -2.85 -20.14 12.68
N GLU A 35 -2.06 -20.80 13.51
CA GLU A 35 -1.75 -20.42 14.91
C GLU A 35 -0.98 -19.10 15.05
N TRP A 36 -0.24 -18.67 14.01
CA TRP A 36 0.47 -17.39 13.97
C TRP A 36 -0.23 -16.37 13.07
N SER A 37 -1.36 -16.75 12.50
CA SER A 37 -2.09 -15.91 11.57
C SER A 37 -2.87 -14.82 12.31
N VAL A 38 -2.83 -13.61 11.76
CA VAL A 38 -3.68 -12.51 12.25
C VAL A 38 -5.09 -12.66 11.69
N SER A 39 -6.07 -12.05 12.38
CA SER A 39 -7.45 -12.01 11.86
C SER A 39 -7.49 -11.41 10.44
N PRO A 40 -8.32 -11.94 9.53
CA PRO A 40 -8.46 -11.37 8.18
C PRO A 40 -8.78 -9.88 8.18
N ILE A 41 -9.51 -9.36 9.18
CA ILE A 41 -9.79 -7.93 9.32
C ILE A 41 -8.48 -7.14 9.45
N VAL A 42 -7.54 -7.61 10.26
CA VAL A 42 -6.25 -6.95 10.49
C VAL A 42 -5.41 -6.95 9.22
N MET A 43 -5.43 -8.04 8.44
CA MET A 43 -4.76 -8.12 7.14
C MET A 43 -5.27 -7.04 6.18
N TRP A 44 -6.59 -6.93 6.07
CA TRP A 44 -7.25 -5.93 5.22
C TRP A 44 -7.01 -4.50 5.70
N VAL A 45 -6.96 -4.26 7.02
CA VAL A 45 -6.63 -2.95 7.58
C VAL A 45 -5.20 -2.53 7.23
N LYS A 46 -4.20 -3.42 7.38
CA LYS A 46 -2.81 -3.13 6.99
C LYS A 46 -2.70 -2.72 5.51
N PHE A 47 -3.36 -3.47 4.63
CA PHE A 47 -3.40 -3.14 3.21
C PHE A 47 -4.14 -1.82 2.95
N GLY A 48 -5.30 -1.63 3.56
CA GLY A 48 -6.15 -0.45 3.42
C GLY A 48 -5.44 0.84 3.83
N VAL A 49 -4.65 0.82 4.92
CA VAL A 49 -3.83 1.95 5.34
C VAL A 49 -2.81 2.31 4.24
N GLY A 50 -2.09 1.32 3.69
CA GLY A 50 -1.15 1.55 2.59
C GLY A 50 -1.84 2.16 1.35
N LEU A 51 -3.02 1.65 1.01
CA LEU A 51 -3.81 2.15 -0.12
C LEU A 51 -4.29 3.60 0.08
N ILE A 52 -4.83 3.92 1.26
CA ILE A 52 -5.30 5.28 1.59
C ILE A 52 -4.13 6.28 1.53
N VAL A 53 -2.98 5.92 2.13
CA VAL A 53 -1.78 6.78 2.10
C VAL A 53 -1.32 7.02 0.66
N SER A 54 -1.28 5.98 -0.17
CA SER A 54 -0.94 6.11 -1.60
C SER A 54 -1.89 7.04 -2.35
N ILE A 55 -3.21 6.95 -2.09
CA ILE A 55 -4.21 7.84 -2.71
C ILE A 55 -4.00 9.29 -2.29
N ILE A 56 -3.78 9.54 -1.00
CA ILE A 56 -3.53 10.90 -0.48
C ILE A 56 -2.27 11.49 -1.12
N LEU A 57 -1.19 10.72 -1.20
CA LEU A 57 0.06 11.18 -1.84
C LEU A 57 -0.15 11.50 -3.32
N LEU A 58 -0.84 10.63 -4.07
CA LEU A 58 -1.19 10.89 -5.46
C LEU A 58 -2.03 12.17 -5.59
N PHE A 59 -3.03 12.36 -4.74
CA PHE A 59 -3.85 13.56 -4.73
C PHE A 59 -3.02 14.84 -4.52
N VAL A 60 -2.09 14.82 -3.55
CA VAL A 60 -1.17 15.95 -3.31
C VAL A 60 -0.29 16.21 -4.54
N VAL A 61 0.25 15.16 -5.18
CA VAL A 61 1.07 15.29 -6.38
C VAL A 61 0.30 15.92 -7.54
N PHE A 62 -0.96 15.55 -7.73
CA PHE A 62 -1.82 16.15 -8.77
C PHE A 62 -2.27 17.57 -8.42
N ARG A 63 -2.53 17.87 -7.14
CA ARG A 63 -2.86 19.24 -6.68
C ARG A 63 -1.70 20.21 -6.86
N GLN A 64 -0.45 19.79 -6.68
CA GLN A 64 0.74 20.63 -6.94
C GLN A 64 0.96 20.93 -8.43
N LYS A 65 0.24 20.27 -9.33
CA LYS A 65 0.37 20.44 -10.78
C LYS A 65 -0.61 21.48 -11.34
N ASN A 66 -1.72 21.75 -10.65
CA ASN A 66 -2.69 22.79 -10.98
C ASN A 66 -2.31 24.11 -10.31
#